data_AF-A0A4R5BGB0-F1
#
_entry.id   AF-A0A4R5BGB0-F1
#
_cell.length_a   1.000
_cell.length_b   1.000
_cell.length_c   1.000
_cell.angle_alpha   90.00
_cell.angle_beta   90.00
_cell.angle_gamma   90.00
#
_symmetry.space_group_name_H-M   'P 1'
#
loop_
_entity.id
_entity.type
_entity.pdbx_description
1 polymer ?
#
loop_
_entity_poly.entity_id
_entity_poly.type
_entity_poly.pdbx_seq_one_letter_code
_entity_poly.pdbx_strand_id
1 'polypeptide(L)'
;MSAGIERAGYVAWQVVVRLVALALCYTVFAVSGALSSDGVVTQRGTALATRCERVGPVSSSGLGWYWRCDAAITWDDGSTGETVFKQSELTPRNHAEPAPVAWREVDNSGHMITAERPKPFAGFGWAMMIPLLGVAIMGVEIPGPRSPFAEQWAGRRRTTRLQLWQPLALPVGWGLLIAGGLATAAPAVVPGLAVITLLLGHFALAAAVVMGINRRRHGLEPPPLISPERQVTCERAGNRLRWIGSAGTLLGLVAGFGNWLGVLGAVAIPLAVLAFGQRLLLIADRHRGQFDGTAKDGATS
;
A
#
# COMPACT_ATOMS: atom_id res chain seq x y z
N MET A 1 30.07 -27.41 -10.52
CA MET A 1 30.20 -25.94 -10.65
C MET A 1 28.88 -25.22 -10.95
N SER A 2 27.86 -25.83 -11.57
CA SER A 2 26.61 -25.11 -11.94
C SER A 2 25.79 -24.59 -10.75
N ALA A 3 25.68 -25.35 -9.66
CA ALA A 3 24.86 -24.96 -8.50
C ALA A 3 25.33 -23.67 -7.79
N GLY A 4 26.63 -23.34 -7.85
CA GLY A 4 27.17 -22.10 -7.28
C GLY A 4 26.78 -20.88 -8.11
N ILE A 5 26.82 -21.01 -9.44
CA ILE A 5 26.46 -19.96 -10.40
C ILE A 5 24.96 -19.67 -10.33
N GLU A 6 24.12 -20.70 -10.21
CA GLU A 6 22.66 -20.54 -10.06
C GLU A 6 22.26 -19.83 -8.77
N ARG A 7 22.93 -20.16 -7.64
CA ARG A 7 22.71 -19.48 -6.36
C ARG A 7 23.14 -18.02 -6.39
N ALA A 8 24.32 -17.73 -6.96
CA ALA A 8 24.82 -16.37 -7.10
C ALA A 8 23.89 -15.52 -7.99
N GLY A 9 23.42 -16.07 -9.12
CA GLY A 9 22.46 -15.41 -10.00
C GLY A 9 21.13 -15.11 -9.31
N TYR A 10 20.62 -16.06 -8.51
CA TYR A 10 19.40 -15.85 -7.72
C TYR A 10 19.55 -14.75 -6.66
N VAL A 11 20.65 -14.76 -5.91
CA VAL A 11 20.91 -13.72 -4.89
C VAL A 11 21.06 -12.36 -5.53
N ALA A 12 21.84 -12.25 -6.62
CA ALA A 12 21.99 -11.01 -7.36
C ALA A 12 20.64 -10.48 -7.88
N TRP A 13 19.81 -11.36 -8.44
CA TRP A 13 18.45 -11.01 -8.86
C TRP A 13 17.60 -10.47 -7.71
N GLN A 14 17.60 -11.12 -6.55
CA GLN A 14 16.85 -10.66 -5.37
C GLN A 14 17.33 -9.29 -4.87
N VAL A 15 18.64 -9.04 -4.90
CA VAL A 15 19.19 -7.72 -4.56
C VAL A 15 18.69 -6.66 -5.53
N VAL A 16 18.72 -6.92 -6.84
CA VAL A 16 18.20 -5.99 -7.86
C VAL A 16 16.71 -5.70 -7.64
N VAL A 17 15.89 -6.73 -7.44
CA VAL A 17 14.46 -6.58 -7.18
C VAL A 17 14.19 -5.70 -5.96
N ARG A 18 14.94 -5.90 -4.87
CA ARG A 18 14.81 -5.09 -3.64
C ARG A 18 15.23 -3.65 -3.85
N LEU A 19 16.33 -3.40 -4.58
CA LEU A 19 16.77 -2.05 -4.91
C LEU A 19 15.75 -1.32 -5.78
N VAL A 20 15.18 -1.99 -6.77
CA VAL A 20 14.10 -1.43 -7.61
C VAL A 20 12.86 -1.13 -6.77
N ALA A 21 12.46 -2.03 -5.87
CA ALA A 21 11.34 -1.81 -4.97
C ALA A 21 11.59 -0.59 -4.06
N LEU A 22 12.77 -0.47 -3.46
CA LEU A 22 13.16 0.68 -2.64
C LEU A 22 13.16 1.99 -3.44
N ALA A 23 13.67 1.98 -4.67
CA ALA A 23 13.63 3.15 -5.54
C ALA A 23 12.19 3.57 -5.89
N LEU A 24 11.30 2.61 -6.16
CA LEU A 24 9.87 2.87 -6.36
C LEU A 24 9.22 3.44 -5.09
N CYS A 25 9.54 2.89 -3.91
CA CYS A 25 9.07 3.45 -2.64
C CYS A 25 9.47 4.91 -2.54
N TYR A 26 10.77 5.20 -2.64
CA TYR A 26 11.32 6.55 -2.55
C TYR A 26 10.65 7.51 -3.54
N THR A 27 10.38 7.04 -4.75
CA THR A 27 9.68 7.81 -5.79
C THR A 27 8.26 8.18 -5.36
N VAL A 28 7.50 7.21 -4.85
CA VAL A 28 6.14 7.46 -4.31
C VAL A 28 6.21 8.46 -3.15
N PHE A 29 7.18 8.34 -2.25
CA PHE A 29 7.42 9.26 -1.13
C PHE A 29 7.68 10.70 -1.57
N ALA A 30 8.58 10.86 -2.54
CA ALA A 30 8.95 12.14 -3.11
C ALA A 30 7.74 12.81 -3.75
N VAL A 31 7.05 12.10 -4.64
CA VAL A 31 5.95 12.65 -5.44
C VAL A 31 4.70 12.93 -4.60
N SER A 32 4.43 12.11 -3.58
CA SER A 32 3.28 12.32 -2.71
C SER A 32 3.45 13.54 -1.80
N GLY A 33 4.66 14.08 -1.67
CA GLY A 33 4.98 15.12 -0.70
C GLY A 33 5.12 14.59 0.73
N ALA A 34 5.21 13.26 0.92
CA ALA A 34 5.37 12.67 2.25
C ALA A 34 6.76 12.96 2.86
N LEU A 35 7.77 13.27 2.03
CA LEU A 35 9.09 13.72 2.48
C LEU A 35 9.13 15.21 2.81
N SER A 36 8.06 15.95 2.57
CA SER A 36 8.01 17.35 2.99
C SER A 36 7.77 17.40 4.49
N SER A 37 8.66 18.07 5.21
CA SER A 37 8.48 18.28 6.64
C SER A 37 7.43 19.36 6.88
N ASP A 38 6.49 19.09 7.77
CA ASP A 38 5.51 20.07 8.29
C ASP A 38 6.16 20.97 9.35
N GLY A 39 7.31 21.56 9.02
CA GLY A 39 7.99 22.52 9.89
C GLY A 39 7.15 23.78 10.13
N VAL A 40 7.45 24.48 11.21
CA VAL A 40 6.79 25.74 11.58
C VAL A 40 7.11 26.77 10.50
N VAL A 41 6.06 27.37 9.92
CA VAL A 41 6.23 28.43 8.92
C VAL A 41 6.68 29.69 9.64
N THR A 42 7.92 30.11 9.41
CA THR A 42 8.49 31.32 10.01
C THR A 42 8.43 32.52 9.06
N GLN A 43 8.42 32.29 7.74
CA GLN A 43 8.36 33.34 6.73
C GLN A 43 7.63 32.85 5.48
N ARG A 44 6.95 33.77 4.78
CA ARG A 44 6.29 33.52 3.50
C ARG A 44 6.79 34.49 2.44
N GLY A 45 6.63 34.08 1.19
CA GLY A 45 7.04 34.85 0.03
C GLY A 45 6.56 34.24 -1.27
N THR A 46 7.12 34.72 -2.37
CA THR A 46 6.86 34.22 -3.72
C THR A 46 8.16 33.85 -4.42
N ALA A 47 8.15 32.73 -5.14
CA ALA A 47 9.27 32.28 -5.95
C ALA A 47 8.95 32.35 -7.43
N LEU A 48 9.83 32.99 -8.19
CA LEU A 48 9.82 33.03 -9.64
C LEU A 48 10.94 32.13 -10.16
N ALA A 49 10.60 31.15 -11.00
CA ALA A 49 11.59 30.27 -11.60
C ALA A 49 12.47 31.06 -12.58
N THR A 50 13.78 30.93 -12.49
CA THR A 50 14.74 31.60 -13.38
C THR A 50 15.30 30.63 -14.43
N ARG A 51 15.60 29.39 -14.02
CA ARG A 51 16.06 28.32 -14.92
C ARG A 51 15.44 27.00 -14.51
N CYS A 52 14.85 26.28 -15.46
CA CYS A 52 14.33 24.93 -15.22
C CYS A 52 15.02 23.91 -16.13
N GLU A 53 15.54 22.84 -15.55
CA GLU A 53 16.03 21.66 -16.28
C GLU A 53 15.12 20.45 -16.03
N ARG A 54 14.97 19.61 -17.05
CA ARG A 54 14.25 18.35 -16.92
C ARG A 54 15.23 17.23 -16.58
N VAL A 55 15.08 16.64 -15.40
CA VAL A 55 15.93 15.55 -14.88
C VAL A 55 15.15 14.23 -14.86
N GLY A 56 15.80 13.13 -15.27
CA GLY A 56 15.17 11.80 -15.35
C GLY A 56 15.85 10.89 -16.38
N PRO A 57 15.37 9.64 -16.57
CA PRO A 57 14.27 8.99 -15.84
C PRO A 57 14.66 8.44 -14.46
N VAL A 58 15.95 8.49 -14.09
CA VAL A 58 16.45 8.10 -12.77
C VAL A 58 17.27 9.26 -12.21
N SER A 59 16.86 9.82 -11.06
CA SER A 59 17.52 10.98 -10.45
C SER A 59 17.45 10.92 -8.92
N SER A 60 18.08 11.89 -8.23
CA SER A 60 17.90 12.06 -6.78
C SER A 60 16.46 12.40 -6.38
N SER A 61 15.58 12.72 -7.33
CA SER A 61 14.15 12.94 -7.11
C SER A 61 13.31 11.67 -7.29
N GLY A 62 13.92 10.54 -7.67
CA GLY A 62 13.25 9.26 -7.88
C GLY A 62 13.22 8.81 -9.34
N LEU A 63 12.29 7.90 -9.63
CA LEU A 63 12.03 7.31 -10.95
C LEU A 63 10.93 8.10 -11.68
N GLY A 64 11.30 8.77 -12.76
CA GLY A 64 10.41 9.61 -13.55
C GLY A 64 11.14 10.82 -14.13
N TRP A 65 10.39 11.66 -14.84
CA TRP A 65 10.86 12.96 -15.32
C TRP A 65 10.34 14.05 -14.39
N TYR A 66 11.26 14.87 -13.88
CA TYR A 66 10.98 15.95 -12.96
C TYR A 66 11.60 17.25 -13.45
N TRP A 67 11.05 18.37 -12.98
CA TRP A 67 11.68 19.67 -13.13
C TRP A 67 12.52 19.98 -11.90
N ARG A 68 13.76 20.39 -12.15
CA ARG A 68 14.61 21.06 -11.19
C ARG A 68 14.72 22.51 -11.63
N CYS A 69 14.29 23.44 -10.78
CA CYS A 69 14.26 24.85 -11.12
C CYS A 69 15.06 25.66 -10.11
N ASP A 70 15.99 26.47 -10.61
CA ASP A 70 16.56 27.58 -9.86
C ASP A 70 15.51 28.70 -9.82
N ALA A 71 15.34 29.34 -8.67
CA ALA A 71 14.31 30.36 -8.49
C ALA A 71 14.79 31.51 -7.60
N ALA A 72 14.38 32.71 -7.98
CA ALA A 72 14.51 33.91 -7.15
C ALA A 72 13.27 34.02 -6.26
N ILE A 73 13.49 34.20 -4.97
CA ILE A 73 12.46 34.34 -3.95
C ILE A 73 12.41 35.80 -3.51
N THR A 74 11.20 36.34 -3.43
CA THR A 74 10.92 37.61 -2.76
C THR A 74 10.05 37.31 -1.56
N TRP A 75 10.57 37.58 -0.37
CA TRP A 75 9.88 37.38 0.90
C TRP A 75 8.97 38.56 1.23
N ASP A 76 8.02 38.34 2.15
CA ASP A 76 7.05 39.38 2.54
C ASP A 76 7.69 40.60 3.23
N ASP A 77 8.90 40.46 3.79
CA ASP A 77 9.69 41.57 4.35
C ASP A 77 10.47 42.36 3.29
N GLY A 78 10.32 42.00 2.02
CA GLY A 78 11.03 42.61 0.88
C GLY A 78 12.45 42.06 0.67
N SER A 79 12.93 41.16 1.53
CA SER A 79 14.22 40.50 1.32
C SER A 79 14.14 39.55 0.13
N THR A 80 15.28 39.34 -0.54
CA THR A 80 15.38 38.46 -1.70
C THR A 80 16.39 37.35 -1.45
N GLY A 81 16.19 36.21 -2.09
CA GLY A 81 17.10 35.08 -2.02
C GLY A 81 16.99 34.18 -3.25
N GLU A 82 17.91 33.24 -3.38
CA GLU A 82 17.88 32.25 -4.46
C GLU A 82 17.90 30.84 -3.86
N THR A 83 17.15 29.93 -4.47
CA THR A 83 17.18 28.51 -4.09
C THR A 83 16.85 27.61 -5.26
N VAL A 84 17.15 26.32 -5.09
CA VAL A 84 16.90 25.28 -6.09
C VAL A 84 15.76 24.38 -5.64
N PHE A 85 14.63 24.50 -6.33
CA PHE A 85 13.47 23.64 -6.14
C PHE A 85 13.61 22.34 -6.94
N LYS A 86 13.33 21.21 -6.30
CA LYS A 86 13.42 19.86 -6.89
C LYS A 86 12.04 19.24 -7.01
N GLN A 87 11.95 18.01 -7.55
CA GLN A 87 10.71 17.21 -7.58
C GLN A 87 9.51 17.92 -8.25
N SER A 88 9.77 18.84 -9.19
CA SER A 88 8.72 19.66 -9.84
C SER A 88 7.92 20.54 -8.87
N GLU A 89 8.50 20.90 -7.71
CA GLU A 89 7.93 21.92 -6.81
C GLU A 89 7.73 23.26 -7.50
N LEU A 90 8.58 23.56 -8.49
CA LEU A 90 8.36 24.59 -9.50
C LEU A 90 8.40 23.94 -10.90
N THR A 91 7.78 24.61 -11.86
CA THR A 91 7.72 24.18 -13.27
C THR A 91 8.05 25.36 -14.18
N PRO A 92 8.30 25.14 -15.48
CA PRO A 92 8.54 26.24 -16.42
C PRO A 92 7.42 27.29 -16.48
N ARG A 93 6.19 26.95 -16.09
CA ARG A 93 5.09 27.93 -15.96
C ARG A 93 5.43 29.03 -14.95
N ASN A 94 6.23 28.71 -13.94
CA ASN A 94 6.64 29.64 -12.88
C ASN A 94 7.68 30.67 -13.33
N HIS A 95 8.08 30.69 -14.61
CA HIS A 95 8.83 31.80 -15.20
C HIS A 95 7.99 33.07 -15.36
N ALA A 96 6.67 32.93 -15.53
CA ALA A 96 5.74 34.05 -15.70
C ALA A 96 4.79 34.20 -14.50
N GLU A 97 4.57 33.13 -13.74
CA GLU A 97 3.64 33.08 -12.62
C GLU A 97 4.37 32.72 -11.31
N PRO A 98 4.67 33.69 -10.44
CA PRO A 98 5.27 33.43 -9.14
C PRO A 98 4.43 32.43 -8.34
N ALA A 99 5.07 31.45 -7.71
CA ALA A 99 4.41 30.50 -6.81
C ALA A 99 4.60 30.93 -5.35
N PRO A 100 3.58 30.76 -4.48
CA PRO A 100 3.75 31.00 -3.06
C PRO A 100 4.74 29.99 -2.46
N VAL A 101 5.62 30.47 -1.59
CA VAL A 101 6.61 29.66 -0.89
C VAL A 101 6.62 29.98 0.59
N ALA A 102 7.00 29.00 1.39
CA ALA A 102 7.15 29.12 2.83
C ALA A 102 8.55 28.69 3.26
N TRP A 103 9.17 29.51 4.11
CA TRP A 103 10.30 29.14 4.93
C TRP A 103 9.78 28.36 6.13
N ARG A 104 10.27 27.13 6.28
CA ARG A 104 9.89 26.24 7.36
C ARG A 104 11.11 25.88 8.18
N GLU A 105 11.01 26.11 9.48
CA GLU A 105 11.99 25.62 10.44
C GLU A 105 11.60 24.20 10.86
N VAL A 106 12.55 23.28 10.70
CA VAL A 106 12.35 21.87 11.02
C VAL A 106 13.28 21.50 12.16
N ASP A 107 12.70 21.03 13.26
CA ASP A 107 13.43 20.59 14.44
C ASP A 107 14.59 19.65 14.03
N ASN A 108 15.81 20.01 14.44
CA ASN A 108 17.05 19.25 14.24
C ASN A 108 17.54 19.06 12.79
N SER A 109 16.90 19.66 11.77
CA SER A 109 17.33 19.51 10.35
C SER A 109 17.54 20.83 9.62
N GLY A 110 17.41 21.96 10.34
CA GLY A 110 17.67 23.30 9.83
C GLY A 110 16.43 23.91 9.19
N HIS A 111 16.64 24.66 8.11
CA HIS A 111 15.58 25.37 7.41
C HIS A 111 15.33 24.76 6.04
N MET A 112 14.06 24.68 5.65
CA MET A 112 13.67 24.25 4.31
C MET A 112 12.72 25.27 3.68
N ILE A 113 12.95 25.58 2.41
CA ILE A 113 12.05 26.42 1.61
C ILE A 113 11.23 25.47 0.73
N THR A 114 9.91 25.59 0.81
CA THR A 114 8.99 24.72 0.05
C THR A 114 7.94 25.54 -0.67
N ALA A 115 7.53 25.09 -1.85
CA ALA A 115 6.37 25.65 -2.51
C ALA A 115 5.08 25.30 -1.75
N GLU A 116 4.24 26.29 -1.46
CA GLU A 116 2.93 26.12 -0.84
C GLU A 116 1.94 25.61 -1.89
N ARG A 117 2.10 24.36 -2.29
CA ARG A 117 1.14 23.64 -3.13
C ARG A 117 0.31 22.69 -2.28
N PRO A 118 -0.99 22.52 -2.58
CA PRO A 118 -1.77 21.45 -1.96
C PRO A 118 -1.09 20.11 -2.28
N LYS A 119 -0.83 19.30 -1.25
CA LYS A 119 -0.24 17.97 -1.35
C LYS A 119 -1.31 16.92 -1.05
N PRO A 120 -2.31 16.74 -1.93
CA PRO A 120 -3.47 15.91 -1.63
C PRO A 120 -3.11 14.44 -1.37
N PHE A 121 -1.95 13.98 -1.83
CA PHE A 121 -1.51 12.60 -1.71
C PHE A 121 -0.49 12.35 -0.59
N ALA A 122 -0.15 13.33 0.25
CA ALA A 122 0.84 13.13 1.32
C ALA A 122 0.45 11.96 2.25
N GLY A 123 -0.83 11.88 2.62
CA GLY A 123 -1.38 10.76 3.39
C GLY A 123 -1.27 9.40 2.68
N PHE A 124 -1.49 9.36 1.36
CA PHE A 124 -1.28 8.15 0.54
C PHE A 124 0.18 7.70 0.55
N GLY A 125 1.13 8.66 0.47
CA GLY A 125 2.56 8.35 0.56
C GLY A 125 2.92 7.63 1.84
N TRP A 126 2.54 8.20 2.99
CA TRP A 126 2.78 7.59 4.30
C TRP A 126 2.07 6.24 4.46
N ALA A 127 0.82 6.14 4.01
CA ALA A 127 0.05 4.90 4.02
C ALA A 127 0.74 3.75 3.26
N MET A 128 1.42 4.07 2.16
CA MET A 128 2.13 3.09 1.35
C MET A 128 3.54 2.77 1.88
N MET A 129 4.05 3.49 2.88
CA MET A 129 5.40 3.30 3.43
C MET A 129 5.60 1.92 4.02
N ILE A 130 4.82 1.63 5.06
CA ILE A 130 4.94 0.41 5.85
C ILE A 130 4.75 -0.83 4.98
N PRO A 131 3.73 -0.92 4.08
CA PRO A 131 3.55 -2.13 3.28
C PRO A 131 4.60 -2.28 2.18
N LEU A 132 5.04 -1.19 1.55
CA LEU A 132 6.08 -1.26 0.52
C LEU A 132 7.45 -1.59 1.12
N LEU A 133 7.78 -1.02 2.29
CA LEU A 133 8.97 -1.39 3.04
C LEU A 133 8.89 -2.86 3.49
N GLY A 134 7.72 -3.31 3.91
CA GLY A 134 7.45 -4.72 4.21
C GLY A 134 7.70 -5.63 3.01
N VAL A 135 7.25 -5.24 1.81
CA VAL A 135 7.52 -5.96 0.55
C VAL A 135 9.02 -5.97 0.22
N ALA A 136 9.70 -4.82 0.36
CA ALA A 136 11.13 -4.70 0.10
C ALA A 136 11.97 -5.56 1.06
N ILE A 137 11.60 -5.61 2.35
CA ILE A 137 12.30 -6.39 3.38
C ILE A 137 11.96 -7.88 3.27
N MET A 138 10.68 -8.24 3.15
CA MET A 138 10.26 -9.65 3.16
C MET A 138 10.49 -10.38 1.84
N GLY A 139 10.80 -9.65 0.76
CA GLY A 139 11.17 -10.20 -0.54
C GLY A 139 9.96 -10.76 -1.28
N VAL A 140 9.41 -9.99 -2.21
CA VAL A 140 8.54 -10.56 -3.23
C VAL A 140 9.43 -11.26 -4.26
N GLU A 141 9.34 -12.58 -4.33
CA GLU A 141 10.01 -13.35 -5.39
C GLU A 141 9.34 -13.04 -6.73
N ILE A 142 9.92 -12.11 -7.49
CA ILE A 142 9.52 -11.85 -8.88
C ILE A 142 9.91 -13.07 -9.72
N PRO A 143 9.01 -13.59 -10.59
CA PRO A 143 9.31 -14.72 -11.46
C PRO A 143 10.55 -14.38 -12.32
N GLY A 144 11.65 -15.07 -12.01
CA GLY A 144 12.95 -14.96 -12.67
C GLY A 144 13.57 -16.36 -12.79
N PRO A 145 14.91 -16.50 -12.69
CA PRO A 145 15.54 -17.82 -12.82
C PRO A 145 14.95 -18.80 -11.81
N ARG A 146 14.73 -20.05 -12.25
CA ARG A 146 14.17 -21.12 -11.41
C ARG A 146 15.00 -21.20 -10.12
N SER A 147 14.38 -20.89 -8.98
CA SER A 147 15.09 -21.05 -7.72
C SER A 147 15.41 -22.54 -7.55
N PRO A 148 16.59 -22.92 -7.04
CA PRO A 148 16.91 -24.31 -6.75
C PRO A 148 15.98 -24.92 -5.68
N PHE A 149 15.13 -24.10 -5.06
CA PHE A 149 14.10 -24.53 -4.12
C PHE A 149 12.70 -24.65 -4.78
N ALA A 150 12.55 -24.34 -6.07
CA ALA A 150 11.26 -24.19 -6.73
C ALA A 150 10.38 -25.44 -6.65
N GLU A 151 10.94 -26.65 -6.65
CA GLU A 151 10.16 -27.89 -6.49
C GLU A 151 9.66 -28.08 -5.05
N GLN A 152 10.50 -27.79 -4.06
CA GLN A 152 10.13 -27.80 -2.64
C GLN A 152 9.09 -26.70 -2.31
N TRP A 153 9.05 -25.64 -3.13
CA TRP A 153 8.07 -24.56 -3.03
C TRP A 153 6.83 -24.75 -3.90
N ALA A 154 6.90 -25.46 -5.02
CA ALA A 154 5.74 -25.76 -5.87
C ALA A 154 4.77 -26.71 -5.14
N GLY A 155 5.31 -27.70 -4.42
CA GLY A 155 4.55 -28.50 -3.45
C GLY A 155 3.95 -27.62 -2.35
N ARG A 156 4.70 -26.67 -1.79
CA ARG A 156 4.21 -25.72 -0.79
C ARG A 156 3.18 -24.72 -1.33
N ARG A 157 3.28 -24.25 -2.58
CA ARG A 157 2.38 -23.27 -3.23
C ARG A 157 1.02 -23.90 -3.53
N ARG A 158 1.00 -25.17 -3.95
CA ARG A 158 -0.25 -25.94 -4.09
C ARG A 158 -0.95 -26.12 -2.74
N THR A 159 -0.21 -26.33 -1.65
CA THR A 159 -0.78 -26.43 -0.29
C THR A 159 -1.09 -25.06 0.36
N THR A 160 -0.39 -23.97 0.01
CA THR A 160 -0.68 -22.61 0.52
C THR A 160 -1.90 -21.96 -0.13
N ARG A 161 -2.22 -22.26 -1.41
CA ARG A 161 -3.49 -21.83 -2.04
C ARG A 161 -4.73 -22.40 -1.33
N LEU A 162 -4.56 -23.44 -0.50
CA LEU A 162 -5.66 -24.20 0.06
C LEU A 162 -6.14 -23.74 1.44
N GLN A 163 -5.45 -22.84 2.16
CA GLN A 163 -5.86 -22.47 3.52
C GLN A 163 -6.38 -21.02 3.67
N LEU A 164 -7.64 -20.98 4.10
CA LEU A 164 -8.45 -19.94 4.72
C LEU A 164 -8.09 -18.45 4.56
N TRP A 165 -7.00 -17.94 5.11
CA TRP A 165 -6.89 -16.51 5.44
C TRP A 165 -5.84 -15.73 4.64
N GLN A 166 -4.74 -16.37 4.26
CA GLN A 166 -3.63 -15.73 3.57
C GLN A 166 -3.95 -15.15 2.17
N PRO A 167 -4.76 -15.81 1.32
CA PRO A 167 -5.08 -15.24 0.01
C PRO A 167 -6.02 -14.03 0.09
N LEU A 168 -6.62 -13.75 1.25
CA LEU A 168 -7.57 -12.64 1.41
C LEU A 168 -6.98 -11.48 2.21
N ALA A 169 -6.24 -11.76 3.30
CA ALA A 169 -5.69 -10.71 4.16
C ALA A 169 -4.70 -9.79 3.43
N LEU A 170 -3.88 -10.34 2.52
CA LEU A 170 -2.97 -9.56 1.68
C LEU A 170 -3.69 -8.62 0.71
N PRO A 171 -4.56 -9.11 -0.21
CA PRO A 171 -5.25 -8.22 -1.14
C PRO A 171 -6.25 -7.28 -0.45
N VAL A 172 -6.92 -7.71 0.62
CA VAL A 172 -7.79 -6.83 1.42
C VAL A 172 -6.96 -5.75 2.10
N GLY A 173 -5.83 -6.11 2.73
CA GLY A 173 -4.94 -5.14 3.35
C GLY A 173 -4.42 -4.10 2.37
N TRP A 174 -3.94 -4.53 1.20
CA TRP A 174 -3.52 -3.62 0.13
C TRP A 174 -4.66 -2.76 -0.41
N GLY A 175 -5.83 -3.36 -0.65
CA GLY A 175 -7.02 -2.64 -1.12
C GLY A 175 -7.45 -1.54 -0.15
N LEU A 176 -7.44 -1.83 1.16
CA LEU A 176 -7.73 -0.86 2.21
C LEU A 176 -6.69 0.26 2.26
N LEU A 177 -5.40 -0.04 2.14
CA LEU A 177 -4.35 0.99 2.14
C LEU A 177 -4.45 1.92 0.93
N ILE A 178 -4.66 1.35 -0.26
CA ILE A 178 -4.82 2.12 -1.48
C ILE A 178 -6.07 3.02 -1.38
N ALA A 179 -7.21 2.45 -0.99
CA ALA A 179 -8.45 3.20 -0.89
C ALA A 179 -8.42 4.26 0.22
N GLY A 180 -7.88 3.93 1.39
CA GLY A 180 -7.73 4.86 2.51
C GLY A 180 -6.80 6.02 2.17
N GLY A 181 -5.68 5.75 1.49
CA GLY A 181 -4.75 6.79 1.06
C GLY A 181 -5.31 7.65 -0.07
N LEU A 182 -6.01 7.06 -1.05
CA LEU A 182 -6.69 7.85 -2.09
C LEU A 182 -7.80 8.73 -1.50
N ALA A 183 -8.48 8.25 -0.46
CA ALA A 183 -9.51 9.03 0.23
C ALA A 183 -8.95 10.24 1.00
N THR A 184 -7.65 10.28 1.35
CA THR A 184 -7.05 11.49 1.96
C THR A 184 -6.92 12.65 0.97
N ALA A 185 -6.97 12.36 -0.33
CA ALA A 185 -6.87 13.36 -1.40
C ALA A 185 -8.20 14.05 -1.72
N ALA A 186 -9.31 13.62 -1.08
CA ALA A 186 -10.65 14.09 -1.39
C ALA A 186 -11.31 14.69 -0.14
N PRO A 187 -12.33 15.55 -0.32
CA PRO A 187 -13.19 15.96 0.77
C PRO A 187 -13.77 14.73 1.46
N ALA A 188 -13.63 14.66 2.79
CA ALA A 188 -14.09 13.51 3.55
C ALA A 188 -15.61 13.37 3.45
N VAL A 189 -16.07 12.23 2.92
CA VAL A 189 -17.51 11.86 2.98
C VAL A 189 -17.92 11.62 4.44
N VAL A 190 -17.01 11.02 5.21
CA VAL A 190 -17.15 10.82 6.66
C VAL A 190 -15.80 11.19 7.32
N PRO A 191 -15.78 12.13 8.29
CA PRO A 191 -14.56 12.50 8.99
C PRO A 191 -13.84 11.29 9.61
N GLY A 192 -12.53 11.21 9.43
CA GLY A 192 -11.69 10.13 10.01
C GLY A 192 -11.76 8.78 9.30
N LEU A 193 -12.66 8.57 8.33
CA LEU A 193 -12.82 7.27 7.67
C LEU A 193 -11.58 6.83 6.90
N ALA A 194 -10.87 7.77 6.27
CA ALA A 194 -9.61 7.49 5.58
C ALA A 194 -8.56 6.91 6.55
N VAL A 195 -8.40 7.52 7.73
CA VAL A 195 -7.47 7.07 8.76
C VAL A 195 -7.84 5.68 9.28
N ILE A 196 -9.13 5.44 9.56
CA ILE A 196 -9.61 4.12 10.00
C ILE A 196 -9.35 3.05 8.93
N THR A 197 -9.61 3.37 7.66
CA THR A 197 -9.36 2.47 6.53
C THR A 197 -7.88 2.12 6.42
N LEU A 198 -7.00 3.12 6.60
CA LEU A 198 -5.55 2.92 6.63
C LEU A 198 -5.10 2.03 7.79
N LEU A 199 -5.59 2.27 9.01
CA LEU A 199 -5.24 1.45 10.18
C LEU A 199 -5.70 0.00 10.01
N LEU A 200 -6.91 -0.22 9.48
CA LEU A 200 -7.42 -1.56 9.16
C LEU A 200 -6.57 -2.26 8.09
N GLY A 201 -6.15 -1.53 7.05
CA GLY A 201 -5.25 -2.05 6.03
C GLY A 201 -3.91 -2.51 6.60
N HIS A 202 -3.29 -1.69 7.46
CA HIS A 202 -2.04 -2.05 8.15
C HIS A 202 -2.22 -3.26 9.06
N PHE A 203 -3.30 -3.30 9.84
CA PHE A 203 -3.60 -4.43 10.72
C PHE A 203 -3.78 -5.73 9.93
N ALA A 204 -4.52 -5.69 8.81
CA ALA A 204 -4.72 -6.85 7.94
C ALA A 204 -3.40 -7.38 7.37
N LEU A 205 -2.49 -6.49 6.94
CA LEU A 205 -1.17 -6.88 6.45
C LEU A 205 -0.28 -7.44 7.57
N ALA A 206 -0.27 -6.81 8.74
CA ALA A 206 0.47 -7.31 9.90
C ALA A 206 -0.02 -8.71 10.33
N ALA A 207 -1.34 -8.92 10.37
CA ALA A 207 -1.92 -10.24 10.63
C ALA A 207 -1.49 -11.28 9.58
N ALA A 208 -1.50 -10.92 8.29
CA ALA A 208 -1.05 -11.80 7.22
C ALA A 208 0.42 -12.22 7.38
N VAL A 209 1.28 -11.28 7.82
CA VAL A 209 2.70 -11.52 8.11
C VAL A 209 2.86 -12.45 9.30
N VAL A 210 2.22 -12.15 10.43
CA VAL A 210 2.30 -12.98 11.66
C VAL A 210 1.82 -14.40 11.38
N MET A 211 0.69 -14.56 10.69
CA MET A 211 0.21 -15.88 10.27
C MET A 211 1.22 -16.58 9.35
N GLY A 212 1.87 -15.84 8.44
CA GLY A 212 2.93 -16.36 7.59
C GLY A 212 4.15 -16.85 8.38
N ILE A 213 4.61 -16.10 9.39
CA ILE A 213 5.74 -16.46 10.25
C ILE A 213 5.39 -17.66 11.12
N ASN A 214 4.23 -17.65 11.77
CA ASN A 214 3.79 -18.73 12.66
C ASN A 214 3.75 -20.07 11.91
N ARG A 215 3.27 -20.06 10.66
CA ARG A 215 3.25 -21.23 9.78
C ARG A 215 4.64 -21.71 9.38
N ARG A 216 5.59 -20.80 9.14
CA ARG A 216 6.99 -21.19 8.87
C ARG A 216 7.61 -21.89 10.08
N ARG A 217 7.23 -21.50 11.30
CA ARG A 217 7.77 -22.08 12.54
C ARG A 217 7.16 -23.44 12.88
N HIS A 218 5.84 -23.60 12.76
CA HIS A 218 5.13 -24.80 13.22
C HIS A 218 4.84 -25.83 12.11
N GLY A 219 5.27 -25.59 10.87
CA GLY A 219 5.00 -26.49 9.76
C GLY A 219 3.58 -26.34 9.21
N LEU A 220 3.30 -27.07 8.12
CA LEU A 220 2.03 -27.04 7.41
C LEU A 220 1.10 -28.12 7.97
N GLU A 221 0.66 -27.97 9.21
CA GLU A 221 -0.39 -28.85 9.71
C GLU A 221 -1.70 -28.54 8.96
N PRO A 222 -2.43 -29.58 8.49
CA PRO A 222 -3.78 -29.39 7.98
C PRO A 222 -4.62 -28.73 9.08
N PRO A 223 -5.50 -27.78 8.73
CA PRO A 223 -6.28 -27.11 9.76
C PRO A 223 -7.17 -28.16 10.44
N PRO A 224 -7.31 -28.12 11.77
CA PRO A 224 -8.16 -29.07 12.48
C PRO A 224 -9.57 -29.01 11.90
N LEU A 225 -10.20 -30.19 11.76
CA LEU A 225 -11.59 -30.27 11.33
C LEU A 225 -12.46 -29.43 12.25
N ILE A 226 -13.27 -28.57 11.63
CA ILE A 226 -14.18 -27.69 12.35
C ILE A 226 -15.37 -28.53 12.81
N SER A 227 -15.76 -28.43 14.08
CA SER A 227 -16.94 -29.15 14.57
C SER A 227 -18.22 -28.67 13.85
N PRO A 228 -19.26 -29.53 13.72
CA PRO A 228 -20.50 -29.16 13.05
C PRO A 228 -21.15 -27.88 13.63
N GLU A 229 -21.10 -27.70 14.96
CA GLU A 229 -21.59 -26.48 15.61
C GLU A 229 -20.82 -25.22 15.19
N ARG A 230 -19.49 -25.32 15.09
CA ARG A 230 -18.65 -24.21 14.62
C ARG A 230 -18.87 -23.93 13.14
N GLN A 231 -19.21 -24.94 12.35
CA GLN A 231 -19.57 -24.78 10.94
C GLN A 231 -20.84 -23.96 10.77
N VAL A 232 -21.92 -24.29 11.49
CA VAL A 232 -23.18 -23.52 11.49
C VAL A 232 -22.93 -22.08 11.94
N THR A 233 -22.07 -21.89 12.95
CA THR A 233 -21.68 -20.56 13.43
C THR A 233 -20.93 -19.77 12.35
N CYS A 234 -20.00 -20.41 11.65
CA CYS A 234 -19.26 -19.80 10.54
C CYS A 234 -20.19 -19.42 9.38
N GLU A 235 -21.14 -20.27 9.01
CA GLU A 235 -22.11 -20.01 7.95
C GLU A 235 -23.02 -18.82 8.30
N ARG A 236 -23.54 -18.79 9.53
CA ARG A 236 -24.37 -17.68 10.03
C ARG A 236 -23.57 -16.38 10.07
N ALA A 237 -22.33 -16.41 10.56
CA ALA A 237 -21.44 -15.25 10.58
C ALA A 237 -21.12 -14.76 9.16
N GLY A 238 -20.78 -15.69 8.25
CA GLY A 238 -20.48 -15.39 6.85
C GLY A 238 -21.65 -14.71 6.13
N ASN A 239 -22.86 -15.24 6.28
CA ASN A 239 -24.08 -14.64 5.71
C ASN A 239 -24.36 -13.24 6.28
N ARG A 240 -24.22 -13.04 7.60
CA ARG A 240 -24.39 -11.72 8.23
C ARG A 240 -23.38 -10.71 7.70
N LEU A 241 -22.10 -11.06 7.66
CA LEU A 241 -21.05 -10.16 7.16
C LEU A 241 -21.24 -9.84 5.68
N ARG A 242 -21.63 -10.81 4.85
CA ARG A 242 -21.94 -10.55 3.44
C ARG A 242 -23.07 -9.53 3.29
N TRP A 243 -24.16 -9.68 4.06
CA TRP A 243 -25.27 -8.73 4.04
C TRP A 243 -24.86 -7.33 4.50
N ILE A 244 -24.14 -7.23 5.64
CA ILE A 244 -23.64 -5.96 6.16
C ILE A 244 -22.71 -5.28 5.15
N GLY A 245 -21.78 -6.04 4.56
CA GLY A 245 -20.85 -5.54 3.56
C GLY A 245 -21.56 -5.06 2.28
N SER A 246 -22.55 -5.80 1.78
CA SER A 246 -23.35 -5.39 0.62
C SER A 246 -24.14 -4.12 0.90
N ALA A 247 -24.84 -4.05 2.04
CA ALA A 247 -25.64 -2.89 2.42
C ALA A 247 -24.76 -1.64 2.62
N GLY A 248 -23.62 -1.79 3.31
CA GLY A 248 -22.66 -0.70 3.49
C GLY A 248 -22.05 -0.23 2.17
N THR A 249 -21.76 -1.13 1.24
CA THR A 249 -21.24 -0.79 -0.09
C THR A 249 -22.27 0.03 -0.87
N LEU A 250 -23.53 -0.42 -0.90
CA LEU A 250 -24.61 0.29 -1.57
C LEU A 250 -24.79 1.70 -0.98
N LEU A 251 -24.80 1.81 0.35
CA LEU A 251 -24.95 3.09 1.04
C LEU A 251 -23.78 4.04 0.74
N GLY A 252 -22.54 3.53 0.74
CA GLY A 252 -21.36 4.32 0.38
C GLY A 252 -21.38 4.82 -1.07
N LEU A 253 -21.84 3.98 -2.01
CA LEU A 253 -22.01 4.36 -3.42
C LEU A 253 -23.05 5.48 -3.60
N VAL A 254 -24.19 5.38 -2.90
CA VAL A 254 -25.26 6.38 -2.95
C VAL A 254 -24.82 7.69 -2.29
N ALA A 255 -24.22 7.62 -1.11
CA ALA A 255 -23.83 8.79 -0.34
C ALA A 255 -22.68 9.60 -0.97
N GLY A 256 -21.78 8.94 -1.71
CA GLY A 256 -20.63 9.59 -2.34
C GLY A 256 -20.81 9.95 -3.81
N PHE A 257 -22.03 9.92 -4.35
CA PHE A 257 -22.28 10.26 -5.75
C PHE A 257 -21.71 11.66 -6.09
N GLY A 258 -20.82 11.72 -7.08
CA GLY A 258 -20.09 12.95 -7.46
C GLY A 258 -18.70 13.12 -6.83
N ASN A 259 -18.33 12.34 -5.81
CA ASN A 259 -16.98 12.32 -5.22
C ASN A 259 -16.38 10.91 -5.26
N TRP A 260 -15.91 10.49 -6.44
CA TRP A 260 -15.41 9.12 -6.67
C TRP A 260 -14.28 8.71 -5.70
N LEU A 261 -13.37 9.62 -5.37
CA LEU A 261 -12.27 9.34 -4.44
C LEU A 261 -12.78 9.14 -3.00
N GLY A 262 -13.76 9.93 -2.58
CA GLY A 262 -14.46 9.73 -1.31
C GLY A 262 -15.24 8.42 -1.26
N VAL A 263 -15.89 8.04 -2.37
CA VAL A 263 -16.60 6.75 -2.53
C VAL A 263 -15.64 5.60 -2.32
N LEU A 264 -14.45 5.62 -2.93
CA LEU A 264 -13.46 4.56 -2.75
C LEU A 264 -13.15 4.29 -1.28
N GLY A 265 -12.87 5.35 -0.51
CA GLY A 265 -12.63 5.22 0.93
C GLY A 265 -13.87 4.67 1.67
N ALA A 266 -15.06 5.16 1.30
CA ALA A 266 -16.31 4.76 1.94
C ALA A 266 -16.69 3.30 1.69
N VAL A 267 -16.44 2.78 0.49
CA VAL A 267 -16.81 1.40 0.12
C VAL A 267 -15.73 0.38 0.48
N ALA A 268 -14.49 0.80 0.73
CA ALA A 268 -13.38 -0.13 0.98
C ALA A 268 -13.59 -1.03 2.20
N ILE A 269 -14.04 -0.46 3.33
CA ILE A 269 -14.33 -1.25 4.54
C ILE A 269 -15.51 -2.21 4.31
N PRO A 270 -16.69 -1.76 3.80
CA PRO A 270 -17.79 -2.66 3.46
C PRO A 270 -17.40 -3.80 2.50
N LEU A 271 -16.60 -3.50 1.47
CA LEU A 271 -16.10 -4.52 0.54
C LEU A 271 -15.15 -5.51 1.21
N ALA A 272 -14.29 -5.06 2.12
CA ALA A 272 -13.44 -5.94 2.92
C ALA A 272 -14.29 -6.88 3.81
N VAL A 273 -15.33 -6.35 4.44
CA VAL A 273 -16.30 -7.12 5.26
C VAL A 273 -17.05 -8.14 4.39
N LEU A 274 -17.48 -7.75 3.19
CA LEU A 274 -18.13 -8.63 2.22
C LEU A 274 -17.21 -9.77 1.78
N ALA A 275 -15.96 -9.47 1.43
CA ALA A 275 -14.96 -10.45 1.03
C ALA A 275 -14.67 -11.46 2.16
N PHE A 276 -14.61 -10.97 3.40
CA PHE A 276 -14.47 -11.81 4.59
C PHE A 276 -15.69 -12.73 4.79
N GLY A 277 -16.91 -12.19 4.66
CA GLY A 277 -18.15 -12.96 4.72
C GLY A 277 -18.22 -14.06 3.67
N GLN A 278 -17.89 -13.73 2.42
CA GLN A 278 -17.84 -14.71 1.31
C GLN A 278 -16.83 -15.82 1.58
N ARG A 279 -15.68 -15.49 2.19
CA ARG A 279 -14.67 -16.47 2.53
C ARG A 279 -15.14 -17.44 3.62
N LEU A 280 -15.82 -16.96 4.67
CA LEU A 280 -16.43 -17.80 5.70
C LEU A 280 -17.42 -18.82 5.11
N LEU A 281 -18.22 -18.41 4.13
CA LEU A 281 -19.15 -19.32 3.46
C LEU A 281 -18.43 -20.42 2.67
N LEU A 282 -17.38 -20.07 1.91
CA LEU A 282 -16.57 -21.06 1.19
C LEU A 282 -15.90 -22.07 2.12
N ILE A 283 -15.55 -21.66 3.34
CA ILE A 283 -14.95 -22.53 4.35
C ILE A 283 -15.99 -23.51 4.90
N ALA A 284 -17.17 -23.00 5.26
CA ALA A 284 -18.25 -23.81 5.78
C ALA A 284 -18.69 -24.87 4.75
N ASP A 285 -18.80 -24.50 3.47
CA ASP A 285 -19.19 -25.41 2.39
C ASP A 285 -18.16 -26.53 2.19
N ARG A 286 -16.87 -26.17 2.18
CA ARG A 286 -15.78 -27.16 2.01
C ARG A 286 -15.75 -28.22 3.10
N HIS A 287 -15.99 -27.83 4.35
CA HIS A 287 -16.02 -28.78 5.47
C HIS A 287 -17.27 -29.66 5.46
N ARG A 288 -18.39 -29.19 4.88
CA ARG A 288 -19.62 -30.01 4.72
C ARG A 288 -19.33 -31.27 3.91
N GLY A 289 -18.67 -31.11 2.76
CA GLY A 289 -18.31 -32.23 1.88
C GLY A 289 -17.33 -33.23 2.49
N GLN A 290 -16.53 -32.85 3.49
CA GLN A 290 -15.63 -33.78 4.19
C GLN A 290 -16.35 -34.68 5.21
N PHE A 291 -17.37 -34.16 5.89
CA PHE A 291 -18.21 -34.97 6.79
C PHE A 291 -19.17 -35.89 6.01
N ASP A 292 -19.66 -35.43 4.87
CA ASP A 292 -20.52 -36.26 4.01
C ASP A 292 -19.72 -37.34 3.27
N GLY A 293 -18.40 -37.13 3.09
CA GLY A 293 -17.46 -38.05 2.41
C GLY A 293 -16.94 -39.22 3.25
N THR A 294 -17.21 -39.26 4.56
CA THR A 294 -16.82 -40.37 5.47
C THR A 294 -17.64 -41.65 5.33
N ALA A 295 -18.14 -41.98 4.13
CA ALA A 295 -18.77 -43.28 3.88
C ALA A 295 -18.57 -43.88 2.48
N LYS A 296 -17.73 -43.32 1.58
CA LYS A 296 -17.61 -43.89 0.22
C LYS A 296 -16.26 -44.46 -0.21
N ASP A 297 -15.14 -44.11 0.41
CA ASP A 297 -13.83 -44.57 -0.08
C ASP A 297 -13.08 -45.52 0.88
N GLY A 298 -13.83 -46.30 1.66
CA GLY A 298 -13.31 -47.47 2.40
C GLY A 298 -13.50 -48.81 1.68
N ALA A 299 -13.98 -48.81 0.43
CA ALA A 299 -14.23 -50.03 -0.35
C ALA A 299 -13.50 -49.96 -1.70
N THR A 300 -12.20 -50.20 -1.67
CA THR A 300 -11.37 -50.77 -2.75
C THR A 300 -10.01 -51.06 -2.10
N SER A 301 -9.82 -52.25 -1.55
CA SER A 301 -9.20 -53.42 -2.21
C SER A 301 -7.77 -53.15 -2.66
#